data_AF-A0A7L4KLZ9-F1
#
_entry.id   AF-A0A7L4KLZ9-F1
#
_cell.length_a   1.000
_cell.length_b   1.000
_cell.length_c   1.000
_cell.angle_alpha   90.00
_cell.angle_beta   90.00
_cell.angle_gamma   90.00
#
_symmetry.space_group_name_H-M   'P 1'
#
loop_
_entity.id
_entity.type
_entity.pdbx_description
1 polymer ?
#
loop_
_entity_poly.entity_id
_entity_poly.type
_entity_poly.pdbx_seq_one_letter_code
_entity_poly.pdbx_strand_id
1 'polypeptide(L)'
;GGPGGPGSGSGGAGTELRRLRFRQFRYQEAAGPRDACRRLRELSRRWLRPEERSKEQLMELLVLEQFLSILPEHIQSWVWVRHPESCAQAVALAESFQPGRGDPAALWGQQVTVRVKVEEPGAGGSPPSPPPEPPREEAALAEEEEEERRE
;
A
#
# COMPACT_ATOMS: atom_id res chain seq x y z
N GLY A 1 39.00 -25.63 13.54
CA GLY A 1 38.05 -24.87 12.72
C GLY A 1 37.22 -24.02 13.65
N GLY A 2 37.35 -22.70 13.56
CA GLY A 2 36.47 -21.78 14.30
C GLY A 2 35.17 -21.56 13.52
N PRO A 3 34.01 -21.43 14.19
CA PRO A 3 32.74 -21.21 13.52
C PRO A 3 32.72 -19.83 12.85
N GLY A 4 32.15 -19.79 11.65
CA GLY A 4 32.07 -18.60 10.80
C GLY A 4 31.35 -17.45 11.49
N GLY A 5 31.92 -16.26 11.35
CA GLY A 5 31.29 -15.01 11.76
C GLY A 5 30.03 -14.72 10.94
N PRO A 6 29.05 -14.01 11.52
CA PRO A 6 27.81 -13.68 10.84
C PRO A 6 28.10 -12.78 9.63
N GLY A 7 27.50 -13.16 8.51
CA GLY A 7 27.57 -12.41 7.26
C GLY A 7 27.19 -10.95 7.47
N SER A 8 28.01 -10.08 6.88
CA SER A 8 27.79 -8.65 6.82
C SER A 8 26.39 -8.35 6.27
N GLY A 9 25.47 -7.97 7.16
CA GLY A 9 24.08 -7.58 6.87
C GLY A 9 23.99 -6.21 6.19
N SER A 10 24.73 -6.02 5.10
CA SER A 10 24.74 -4.80 4.27
C SER A 10 23.86 -4.94 3.02
N GLY A 11 22.86 -5.84 3.04
CA GLY A 11 21.96 -6.12 1.91
C GLY A 11 20.73 -5.21 1.84
N GLY A 12 20.04 -5.02 2.98
CA GLY A 12 18.80 -4.26 3.08
C GLY A 12 18.94 -2.76 2.76
N ALA A 13 19.89 -2.07 3.42
CA ALA A 13 20.10 -0.63 3.21
C ALA A 13 20.46 -0.27 1.75
N GLY A 14 21.27 -1.13 1.10
CA GLY A 14 21.62 -0.94 -0.30
C GLY A 14 20.43 -1.12 -1.25
N THR A 15 19.51 -2.04 -0.95
CA THR A 15 18.31 -2.28 -1.77
C THR A 15 17.33 -1.12 -1.64
N GLU A 16 17.14 -0.62 -0.42
CA GLU A 16 16.27 0.52 -0.14
C GLU A 16 16.78 1.82 -0.79
N LEU A 17 18.09 2.07 -0.75
CA LEU A 17 18.67 3.23 -1.46
C LEU A 17 18.42 3.17 -2.98
N ARG A 18 18.54 1.98 -3.59
CA ARG A 18 18.28 1.79 -5.02
C ARG A 18 16.79 1.99 -5.36
N ARG A 19 15.90 1.54 -4.48
CA ARG A 19 14.46 1.81 -4.57
C ARG A 19 14.18 3.30 -4.59
N LEU A 20 14.69 4.04 -3.60
CA LEU A 20 14.46 5.48 -3.49
C LEU A 20 14.98 6.21 -4.72
N ARG A 21 16.14 5.82 -5.25
CA ARG A 21 16.66 6.40 -6.51
C ARG A 21 15.74 6.15 -7.71
N PHE A 22 15.10 4.98 -7.79
CA PHE A 22 14.11 4.70 -8.83
C PHE A 22 12.84 5.55 -8.66
N ARG A 23 12.29 5.60 -7.44
CA ARG A 23 11.02 6.30 -7.15
C ARG A 23 11.14 7.82 -7.16
N GLN A 24 12.29 8.36 -6.79
CA GLN A 24 12.54 9.81 -6.71
C GLN A 24 13.11 10.40 -7.99
N PHE A 25 13.41 9.57 -9.00
CA PHE A 25 13.89 10.03 -10.30
C PHE A 25 12.91 11.02 -10.91
N ARG A 26 13.40 12.19 -11.29
CA ARG A 26 12.60 13.27 -11.88
C ARG A 26 12.87 13.39 -13.37
N TYR A 27 11.85 13.77 -14.14
CA TYR A 27 11.97 13.95 -15.58
C TYR A 27 13.02 15.01 -15.95
N GLN A 28 13.20 16.05 -15.12
CA GLN A 28 14.20 17.11 -15.32
C GLN A 28 15.65 16.58 -15.30
N GLU A 29 15.90 15.39 -14.75
CA GLU A 29 17.22 14.75 -14.76
C GLU A 29 17.56 14.12 -16.12
N ALA A 30 16.61 14.04 -17.06
CA ALA A 30 16.78 13.45 -18.38
C ALA A 30 16.79 14.50 -19.50
N ALA A 31 17.51 14.18 -20.58
CA ALA A 31 17.53 15.02 -21.79
C ALA A 31 16.24 14.94 -22.63
N GLY A 32 15.30 14.07 -22.26
CA GLY A 32 14.03 13.87 -22.96
C GLY A 32 13.38 12.52 -22.64
N PRO A 33 12.23 12.19 -23.26
CA PRO A 33 11.44 11.00 -22.90
C PRO A 33 12.20 9.68 -23.08
N ARG A 34 12.98 9.57 -24.16
CA ARG A 34 13.77 8.37 -24.45
C ARG A 34 14.87 8.15 -23.42
N ASP A 35 15.54 9.23 -23.01
CA ASP A 35 16.57 9.19 -21.98
C ASP A 35 15.97 8.88 -20.60
N ALA A 36 14.82 9.49 -20.27
CA ALA A 36 14.08 9.21 -19.04
C ALA A 36 13.68 7.73 -18.95
N CYS A 37 13.10 7.17 -20.02
CA CYS A 37 12.72 5.76 -20.07
C CYS A 37 13.94 4.84 -19.91
N ARG A 38 15.08 5.15 -20.55
CA ARG A 38 16.33 4.39 -20.41
C ARG A 38 16.82 4.40 -18.96
N ARG A 39 16.91 5.58 -18.34
CA ARG A 39 17.36 5.73 -16.95
C ARG A 39 16.45 5.02 -15.95
N LEU A 40 15.13 5.11 -16.12
CA LEU A 40 14.17 4.38 -15.30
C LEU A 40 14.35 2.87 -15.40
N ARG A 41 14.61 2.32 -16.59
CA ARG A 41 14.90 0.89 -16.79
C ARG A 41 16.19 0.46 -16.09
N GLU A 42 17.23 1.29 -16.13
CA GLU A 42 18.49 0.99 -15.43
C GLU A 42 18.31 1.04 -13.92
N LEU A 43 17.59 2.05 -13.42
CA LEU A 43 17.29 2.19 -11.99
C LEU A 43 16.43 1.02 -11.49
N SER A 44 15.42 0.60 -12.26
CA SER A 44 14.58 -0.54 -11.89
C SER A 44 15.38 -1.84 -11.86
N ARG A 45 16.27 -2.09 -12.83
CA ARG A 45 17.17 -3.26 -12.82
C ARG A 45 18.11 -3.25 -11.62
N ARG A 46 18.71 -2.10 -11.28
CA ARG A 46 19.58 -1.99 -10.10
C ARG A 46 18.81 -2.28 -8.79
N TRP A 47 17.57 -1.82 -8.69
CA TRP A 47 16.74 -2.06 -7.52
C TRP A 47 16.26 -3.53 -7.45
N LEU A 48 15.58 -3.99 -8.50
CA LEU A 48 14.89 -5.27 -8.55
C LEU A 48 15.82 -6.46 -8.83
N ARG A 49 16.97 -6.24 -9.50
CA ARG A 49 17.94 -7.28 -9.91
C ARG A 49 17.23 -8.51 -10.52
N PRO A 50 16.42 -8.34 -11.58
CA PRO A 50 15.65 -9.44 -12.18
C PRO A 50 16.53 -10.58 -12.71
N GLU A 51 17.83 -10.33 -12.92
CA GLU A 51 18.81 -11.34 -13.29
C GLU A 51 19.15 -12.31 -12.14
N GLU A 52 18.88 -11.93 -10.89
CA GLU A 52 19.18 -12.69 -9.67
C GLU A 52 17.94 -13.13 -8.90
N ARG A 53 16.75 -12.63 -9.28
CA ARG A 53 15.50 -12.86 -8.55
C ARG A 53 14.43 -13.51 -9.42
N SER A 54 13.72 -14.48 -8.85
CA SER A 54 12.53 -15.06 -9.46
C SER A 54 11.39 -14.05 -9.54
N LYS A 55 10.39 -14.34 -10.38
CA LYS A 55 9.18 -13.51 -10.48
C LYS A 55 8.50 -13.35 -9.12
N GLU A 56 8.42 -14.41 -8.34
CA GLU A 56 7.79 -14.45 -7.02
C GLU A 56 8.57 -13.56 -6.05
N GLN A 57 9.91 -13.62 -6.06
CA GLN A 57 10.74 -12.74 -5.24
C GLN A 57 10.60 -11.26 -5.62
N LEU A 58 10.43 -10.95 -6.91
CA LEU A 58 10.13 -9.59 -7.36
C LEU A 58 8.76 -9.11 -6.87
N MET A 59 7.74 -9.98 -6.94
CA MET A 59 6.41 -9.67 -6.44
C MET A 59 6.43 -9.45 -4.93
N GLU A 60 7.09 -10.30 -4.16
CA GLU A 60 7.26 -10.14 -2.71
C GLU A 60 7.92 -8.81 -2.36
N LEU A 61 8.90 -8.36 -3.12
CA LEU A 61 9.56 -7.07 -2.89
C LEU A 61 8.61 -5.88 -3.15
N LEU A 62 7.76 -5.98 -4.17
CA LEU A 62 6.72 -4.97 -4.43
C LEU A 62 5.63 -4.99 -3.35
N VAL A 63 5.23 -6.17 -2.88
CA VAL A 63 4.27 -6.32 -1.77
C VAL A 63 4.85 -5.71 -0.51
N LEU A 64 6.12 -5.97 -0.20
CA LEU A 64 6.81 -5.38 0.94
C LEU A 64 6.82 -3.85 0.85
N GLU A 65 7.17 -3.29 -0.31
CA GLU A 65 7.11 -1.83 -0.52
C GLU A 65 5.69 -1.31 -0.24
N GLN A 66 4.67 -1.95 -0.83
CA GLN A 66 3.29 -1.50 -0.67
C GLN A 66 2.83 -1.62 0.79
N PHE A 67 3.13 -2.75 1.44
CA PHE A 67 2.82 -3.00 2.84
C PHE A 67 3.39 -1.91 3.73
N LEU A 68 4.69 -1.61 3.59
CA LEU A 68 5.33 -0.55 4.36
C LEU A 68 4.71 0.83 4.08
N SER A 69 4.24 1.10 2.86
CA SER A 69 3.64 2.38 2.49
C SER A 69 2.23 2.61 3.07
N ILE A 70 1.47 1.54 3.31
CA ILE A 70 0.10 1.62 3.83
C ILE A 70 0.03 1.54 5.36
N LEU A 71 1.11 1.13 6.04
CA LEU A 71 1.13 1.12 7.50
C LEU A 71 0.79 2.51 8.05
N PRO A 72 -0.02 2.60 9.13
CA PRO A 72 -0.23 3.86 9.84
C PRO A 72 1.10 4.49 10.25
N GLU A 73 1.21 5.82 10.22
CA GLU A 73 2.47 6.57 10.38
C GLU A 73 3.30 6.15 11.63
N HIS A 74 2.61 5.92 12.74
CA HIS A 74 3.22 5.50 14.01
C HIS A 74 3.82 4.09 13.95
N ILE A 75 3.22 3.17 13.18
CA ILE A 75 3.76 1.81 12.94
C ILE A 75 4.83 1.88 11.87
N GLN A 76 4.56 2.61 10.78
CA GLN A 76 5.45 2.75 9.63
C GLN A 76 6.84 3.22 10.05
N SER A 77 6.94 4.31 10.81
CA SER A 77 8.22 4.84 11.29
C SER A 77 9.00 3.81 12.13
N TRP A 78 8.31 3.06 12.99
CA TRP A 78 8.91 2.04 13.85
C TRP A 78 9.39 0.80 13.08
N VAL A 79 8.63 0.36 12.08
CA VAL A 79 9.00 -0.77 11.21
C VAL A 79 10.15 -0.37 10.28
N TRP A 80 10.13 0.85 9.74
CA TRP A 80 11.11 1.33 8.77
C TRP A 80 12.54 1.38 9.31
N VAL A 81 12.71 1.82 10.55
CA VAL A 81 14.03 1.90 11.23
C VAL A 81 14.68 0.52 11.36
N ARG A 82 13.88 -0.56 11.34
CA ARG A 82 14.37 -1.94 11.45
C ARG A 82 14.65 -2.61 10.10
N HIS A 83 14.46 -1.89 9.00
CA HIS A 83 14.81 -2.32 7.64
C HIS A 83 14.39 -3.77 7.31
N PRO A 84 13.09 -4.10 7.33
CA PRO A 84 12.65 -5.45 6.99
C PRO A 84 13.03 -5.80 5.55
N GLU A 85 13.53 -7.02 5.36
CA GLU A 85 13.93 -7.55 4.04
C GLU A 85 12.85 -8.45 3.41
N SER A 86 11.79 -8.77 4.15
CA SER A 86 10.67 -9.58 3.69
C SER A 86 9.33 -9.12 4.28
N CYS A 87 8.24 -9.45 3.59
CA CYS A 87 6.88 -9.23 4.10
C CYS A 87 6.68 -9.88 5.48
N ALA A 88 7.15 -11.12 5.66
CA ALA A 88 7.06 -11.82 6.93
C ALA A 88 7.75 -11.07 8.07
N GLN A 89 8.95 -10.52 7.82
CA GLN A 89 9.65 -9.71 8.81
C GLN A 89 8.90 -8.40 9.09
N ALA A 90 8.39 -7.73 8.06
CA ALA A 90 7.63 -6.48 8.23
C ALA A 90 6.33 -6.70 9.01
N VAL A 91 5.63 -7.82 8.78
CA VAL A 91 4.41 -8.20 9.53
C VAL A 91 4.74 -8.47 10.98
N ALA A 92 5.75 -9.32 11.27
CA ALA A 92 6.14 -9.61 12.66
C ALA A 92 6.55 -8.33 13.42
N LEU A 93 7.20 -7.40 12.73
CA LEU A 93 7.49 -6.07 13.26
C LEU A 93 6.20 -5.27 13.51
N ALA A 94 5.31 -5.14 12.54
CA ALA A 94 4.06 -4.41 12.70
C ALA A 94 3.17 -4.98 13.83
N GLU A 95 3.11 -6.30 13.99
CA GLU A 95 2.34 -6.96 15.05
C GLU A 95 2.96 -6.79 16.44
N SER A 96 4.29 -6.69 16.53
CA SER A 96 4.99 -6.43 17.80
C SER A 96 5.00 -4.95 18.19
N PHE A 97 4.49 -4.06 17.33
CA PHE A 97 4.28 -2.67 17.68
C PHE A 97 3.22 -2.56 18.77
N GLN A 98 3.66 -2.17 19.97
CA GLN A 98 2.76 -1.83 21.08
C GLN A 98 2.67 -0.31 21.19
N PRO A 99 1.53 0.28 20.83
CA PRO A 99 1.27 1.68 21.11
C PRO A 99 1.20 1.84 22.63
N GLY A 100 1.90 2.84 23.18
CA GLY A 100 1.82 3.12 24.61
C GLY A 100 0.36 3.34 25.03
N ARG A 101 -0.21 2.37 25.77
CA ARG A 101 -1.56 2.38 26.39
C ARG A 101 -2.65 3.06 25.55
N GLY A 102 -3.12 2.39 24.50
CA GLY A 102 -4.32 2.78 23.76
C GLY A 102 -4.86 1.60 22.95
N ASP A 103 -6.18 1.56 22.76
CA ASP A 103 -6.90 0.49 22.07
C ASP A 103 -6.27 0.14 20.71
N PRO A 104 -5.78 -1.10 20.51
CA PRO A 104 -5.17 -1.52 19.25
C PRO A 104 -6.13 -1.42 18.05
N ALA A 105 -7.44 -1.51 18.26
CA ALA A 105 -8.42 -1.40 17.18
C ALA A 105 -8.58 0.03 16.63
N ALA A 106 -8.37 1.05 17.46
CA ALA A 106 -8.47 2.46 17.05
C ALA A 106 -7.31 2.94 16.15
N LEU A 107 -6.18 2.22 16.19
CA LEU A 107 -4.93 2.62 15.52
C LEU A 107 -4.82 2.11 14.08
N TRP A 108 -5.45 0.98 13.79
CA TRP A 108 -5.49 0.38 12.46
C TRP A 108 -6.59 1.01 11.59
N GLY A 109 -7.55 1.71 12.20
CA GLY A 109 -8.68 2.36 11.53
C GLY A 109 -8.36 3.69 10.81
N GLN A 110 -7.10 4.14 10.83
CA GLN A 110 -6.68 5.37 10.14
C GLN A 110 -5.69 5.04 9.01
N GLN A 111 -6.23 4.61 7.86
CA GLN A 111 -5.50 4.61 6.59
C GLN A 111 -6.11 5.66 5.64
N VAL A 112 -5.24 6.54 5.13
CA VAL A 112 -5.52 7.43 4.01
C VAL A 112 -4.99 6.78 2.74
N THR A 113 -5.88 6.62 1.77
CA THR A 113 -5.67 6.04 0.44
C THR A 113 -4.48 6.65 -0.30
N VAL A 114 -3.67 5.80 -0.92
CA VAL A 114 -2.71 6.21 -1.95
C VAL A 114 -3.50 6.88 -3.07
N ARG A 115 -3.35 8.20 -3.19
CA ARG A 115 -3.99 8.99 -4.24
C ARG A 115 -3.25 8.76 -5.55
N VAL A 116 -3.74 7.83 -6.37
CA VAL A 116 -3.46 7.90 -7.80
C VAL A 116 -4.34 9.02 -8.36
N LYS A 117 -3.77 10.21 -8.54
CA LYS A 117 -4.40 11.21 -9.43
C LYS A 117 -4.28 10.67 -10.86
N VAL A 118 -5.30 9.97 -11.33
CA VAL A 118 -5.57 9.89 -12.76
C VAL A 118 -6.16 11.24 -13.13
N GLU A 119 -5.37 12.09 -13.79
CA GLU A 119 -5.92 13.28 -14.42
C GLU A 119 -6.66 12.84 -15.69
N GLU A 120 -7.99 12.75 -15.57
CA GLU A 120 -8.88 12.71 -16.72
C GLU A 120 -8.76 14.05 -17.48
N PRO A 121 -8.51 14.06 -18.80
CA PRO A 121 -8.54 15.29 -19.58
C PRO A 121 -9.99 15.81 -19.62
N GLY A 122 -10.20 16.98 -19.04
CA GLY A 122 -11.51 17.54 -18.77
C GLY A 122 -12.34 17.94 -19.99
N ALA A 123 -13.65 18.01 -19.75
CA ALA A 123 -14.53 19.16 -19.94
C ALA A 123 -15.88 18.77 -20.58
N GLY A 124 -16.96 18.92 -19.81
CA GLY A 124 -18.30 19.17 -20.33
C GLY A 124 -19.35 18.12 -19.99
N GLY A 125 -20.08 18.32 -18.88
CA GLY A 125 -21.35 17.62 -18.63
C GLY A 125 -21.70 17.56 -17.14
N SER A 126 -22.85 18.14 -16.76
CA SER A 126 -23.43 17.97 -15.42
C SER A 126 -23.52 16.49 -15.02
N PRO A 127 -23.43 16.16 -13.73
CA PRO A 127 -23.69 14.79 -13.28
C PRO A 127 -25.14 14.41 -13.62
N PRO A 128 -25.41 13.18 -14.12
CA PRO A 128 -26.78 12.69 -14.23
C PRO A 128 -27.37 12.51 -12.82
N SER A 129 -28.61 12.97 -12.63
CA SER A 129 -29.37 12.75 -11.39
C SER A 129 -29.54 11.24 -11.11
N PRO A 130 -29.55 10.81 -9.83
CA PRO A 130 -29.86 9.42 -9.50
C PRO A 130 -31.29 9.06 -9.93
N PRO A 131 -31.56 7.81 -10.35
CA PRO A 131 -32.92 7.35 -10.59
C PRO A 131 -33.72 7.39 -9.26
N PRO A 132 -35.04 7.70 -9.30
CA PRO A 132 -35.86 7.70 -8.10
C PRO A 132 -35.90 6.31 -7.47
N GLU A 133 -35.76 6.26 -6.14
CA GLU A 133 -35.88 5.01 -5.37
C GLU A 133 -37.26 4.37 -5.63
N PRO A 134 -37.34 3.04 -5.81
CA PRO A 134 -38.63 2.36 -5.89
C PRO A 134 -39.38 2.50 -4.55
N PRO A 135 -40.72 2.57 -4.57
CA PRO A 135 -41.51 2.68 -3.34
C PRO A 135 -41.22 1.49 -2.42
N ARG A 136 -40.97 1.77 -1.14
CA ARG A 136 -40.83 0.73 -0.10
C ARG A 136 -42.14 -0.03 0.04
N GLU A 137 -42.18 -1.24 -0.49
CA GLU A 137 -43.27 -2.22 -0.29
C GLU A 137 -43.13 -2.97 1.06
N GLU A 138 -42.39 -2.38 2.02
CA GLU A 138 -42.07 -2.98 3.32
C GLU A 138 -42.81 -2.29 4.49
N ALA A 139 -43.82 -1.47 4.19
CA ALA A 139 -44.66 -0.83 5.20
C ALA A 139 -46.08 -1.42 5.29
N ALA A 140 -46.48 -2.31 4.37
CA ALA A 140 -47.87 -2.81 4.32
C ALA A 140 -48.12 -4.10 5.14
N LEU A 141 -47.09 -4.85 5.52
CA LEU A 141 -47.28 -6.10 6.27
C LEU A 141 -47.41 -5.90 7.79
N ALA A 142 -47.15 -4.70 8.30
CA ALA A 142 -47.23 -4.43 9.75
C ALA A 142 -48.61 -3.92 10.20
N GLU A 143 -49.48 -3.46 9.30
CA GLU A 143 -50.82 -2.99 9.67
C GLU A 143 -51.89 -4.10 9.63
N GLU A 144 -51.72 -5.17 8.84
CA GLU A 144 -52.66 -6.31 8.84
C GLU A 144 -52.53 -7.23 10.07
N GLU A 145 -51.35 -7.34 10.70
CA GLU A 145 -51.16 -8.21 11.87
C GLU A 145 -51.72 -7.61 13.19
N GLU A 146 -52.00 -6.29 13.23
CA GLU A 146 -52.59 -5.63 14.41
C GLU A 146 -54.14 -5.64 14.39
N GLU A 147 -54.77 -5.79 13.22
CA GLU A 147 -56.24 -5.87 13.09
C GLU A 147 -56.77 -7.29 13.39
N GLU A 148 -56.04 -8.36 13.03
CA GLU A 148 -56.41 -9.76 13.38
C GLU A 148 -56.29 -10.06 14.89
N ARG A 149 -55.64 -9.17 15.67
CA ARG A 149 -55.52 -9.31 17.14
C ARG A 149 -56.62 -8.60 17.92
N ARG A 150 -57.56 -7.94 17.24
CA ARG A 150 -58.68 -7.19 17.85
C ARG A 150 -60.08 -7.68 17.44
N GLU A 151 -60.21 -8.73 16.64
CA GLU A 151 -61.47 -9.47 16.44
C GLU A 151 -61.57 -10.73 17.33
#